data_AF-A0A6V7TRU7-F1
#
_entry.id   AF-A0A6V7TRU7-F1
#
_cell.length_a   1.000
_cell.length_b   1.000
_cell.length_c   1.000
_cell.angle_alpha   90.00
_cell.angle_beta   90.00
_cell.angle_gamma   90.00
#
_symmetry.space_group_name_H-M   'P 1'
#
loop_
_entity.id
_entity.type
_entity.pdbx_description
1 polymer ?
#
loop_
_entity_poly.entity_id
_entity_poly.type
_entity_poly.pdbx_seq_one_letter_code
_entity_poly.pdbx_strand_id
1 'polypeptide(L)'
;MAEDEISNFDMELIPSQSDYLKLQNNFANLQTKFLDEKENSFNLEKKNRLLENKLKEKELNLKIKEIEDKNVFLENKLKEMNEKIQKIKSENKQKDEKINLLEKANYLINEKVIDLAIGLEQLKNIVFIPLSFVKIENKWKEIDFSYRSDFKCCENKCINTYNPIGNCCKGNGFVNLIYDGNIKYIKHGEGKGVNKSSLIIAENYFKEPQNYINWSSFYFEIKCTKIEGLLNNEKI
;
A
#
# COMPACT_ATOMS: atom_id res chain seq x y z
N MET A 1 -54.00 149.06 40.96
CA MET A 1 -53.77 148.63 42.36
C MET A 1 -54.47 147.29 42.50
N ALA A 2 -53.82 146.15 42.71
CA ALA A 2 -52.45 145.75 43.08
C ALA A 2 -52.10 144.47 42.26
N GLU A 3 -50.90 144.30 41.69
CA GLU A 3 -49.72 143.57 42.25
C GLU A 3 -50.15 142.18 42.78
N ASP A 4 -49.88 141.05 42.13
CA ASP A 4 -48.60 140.35 41.83
C ASP A 4 -48.73 139.00 42.53
N GLU A 5 -48.44 137.90 41.84
CA GLU A 5 -47.67 136.76 42.38
C GLU A 5 -47.40 135.75 41.25
N ILE A 6 -46.26 135.98 40.59
CA ILE A 6 -45.47 134.92 39.96
C ILE A 6 -44.96 134.02 41.09
N SER A 7 -45.10 132.69 40.99
CA SER A 7 -44.06 131.72 41.39
C SER A 7 -44.64 130.32 41.59
N ASN A 8 -44.31 129.39 40.69
CA ASN A 8 -43.38 128.31 41.04
C ASN A 8 -43.10 127.47 39.80
N PHE A 9 -41.89 127.65 39.28
CA PHE A 9 -41.25 126.73 38.35
C PHE A 9 -40.98 125.44 39.14
N ASP A 10 -41.47 124.29 38.65
CA ASP A 10 -41.13 122.98 39.18
C ASP A 10 -39.60 122.82 39.15
N MET A 11 -39.00 122.97 40.33
CA MET A 11 -37.57 122.85 40.52
C MET A 11 -37.25 121.36 40.47
N GLU A 12 -36.74 120.89 39.33
CA GLU A 12 -36.08 119.59 39.20
C GLU A 12 -35.13 119.42 40.39
N LEU A 13 -35.31 118.35 41.17
CA LEU A 13 -34.39 117.98 42.26
C LEU A 13 -32.99 117.76 41.66
N ILE A 14 -32.13 118.76 41.77
CA ILE A 14 -30.72 118.66 41.40
C ILE A 14 -30.05 117.74 42.44
N PRO A 15 -29.48 116.59 42.03
CA PRO A 15 -28.81 115.67 42.96
C PRO A 15 -27.70 116.39 43.72
N SER A 16 -27.51 116.05 45.00
CA SER A 16 -26.44 116.65 45.79
C SER A 16 -25.07 116.25 45.24
N GLN A 17 -24.08 117.14 45.36
CA GLN A 17 -22.71 116.89 44.88
C GLN A 17 -22.10 115.61 45.49
N SER A 18 -22.55 115.22 46.69
CA SER A 18 -22.22 113.95 47.35
C SER A 18 -22.75 112.73 46.60
N ASP A 19 -23.94 112.80 46.02
CA ASP A 19 -24.57 111.67 45.32
C ASP A 19 -23.90 111.44 43.97
N TYR A 20 -23.47 112.52 43.31
CA TYR A 20 -22.68 112.45 42.08
C TYR A 20 -21.31 111.78 42.30
N LEU A 21 -20.62 112.14 43.39
CA LEU A 21 -19.34 111.51 43.77
C LEU A 21 -19.50 110.00 44.08
N LYS A 22 -20.56 109.62 44.80
CA LYS A 22 -20.87 108.20 45.07
C LYS A 22 -21.14 107.44 43.78
N LEU A 23 -21.88 108.05 42.85
CA LEU A 23 -22.18 107.45 41.55
C LEU A 23 -20.91 107.26 40.72
N GLN A 24 -20.02 108.26 40.66
CA GLN A 24 -18.71 108.16 39.98
C GLN A 24 -17.85 107.04 40.57
N ASN A 25 -17.75 106.96 41.91
CA ASN A 25 -16.99 105.90 42.58
C ASN A 25 -17.58 104.51 42.31
N ASN A 26 -18.91 104.38 42.33
CA ASN A 26 -19.59 103.12 42.00
C ASN A 26 -19.33 102.72 40.54
N PHE A 27 -19.34 103.69 39.61
CA PHE A 27 -19.06 103.43 38.21
C PHE A 27 -17.61 103.01 37.97
N ALA A 28 -16.64 103.69 38.62
CA ALA A 28 -15.24 103.32 38.58
C ALA A 28 -15.00 101.90 39.12
N ASN A 29 -15.64 101.53 40.23
CA ASN A 29 -15.58 100.17 40.80
C ASN A 29 -16.20 99.12 39.88
N LEU A 30 -17.29 99.44 39.17
CA LEU A 30 -17.89 98.54 38.17
C LEU A 30 -16.97 98.34 36.97
N GLN A 31 -16.29 99.39 36.50
CA GLN A 31 -15.31 99.29 35.42
C GLN A 31 -14.13 98.38 35.79
N THR A 32 -13.64 98.46 37.03
CA THR A 32 -12.56 97.57 37.50
C THR A 32 -13.03 96.12 37.55
N LYS A 33 -14.21 95.86 38.16
CA LYS A 33 -14.81 94.52 38.20
C LYS A 33 -15.01 93.92 36.81
N PHE A 34 -15.46 94.74 35.85
CA PHE A 34 -15.64 94.30 34.47
C PHE A 34 -14.31 93.91 33.81
N LEU A 35 -13.23 94.67 34.04
CA LEU A 35 -11.89 94.32 33.55
C LEU A 35 -11.39 93.02 34.18
N ASP A 36 -11.55 92.85 35.49
CA ASP A 36 -11.15 91.63 36.21
C ASP A 36 -11.92 90.41 35.72
N GLU A 37 -13.25 90.53 35.53
CA GLU A 37 -14.08 89.46 34.97
C GLU A 37 -13.68 89.11 33.53
N LYS A 38 -13.35 90.12 32.72
CA LYS A 38 -12.89 89.91 31.34
C LYS A 38 -11.56 89.15 31.30
N GLU A 39 -10.61 89.50 32.18
CA GLU A 39 -9.35 88.78 32.31
C GLU A 39 -9.56 87.33 32.78
N ASN A 40 -10.42 87.12 33.78
CA ASN A 40 -10.79 85.79 34.26
C ASN A 40 -11.43 84.94 33.15
N SER A 41 -12.33 85.51 32.35
CA SER A 41 -12.95 84.83 31.21
C SER A 41 -11.90 84.39 30.18
N PHE A 42 -10.94 85.26 29.85
CA PHE A 42 -9.87 84.94 28.91
C PHE A 42 -8.96 83.81 29.43
N ASN A 43 -8.63 83.83 30.72
CA ASN A 43 -7.83 82.79 31.36
C ASN A 43 -8.57 81.43 31.39
N LEU A 44 -9.88 81.44 31.64
CA LEU A 44 -10.73 80.24 31.56
C LEU A 44 -10.76 79.67 30.15
N GLU A 45 -10.89 80.52 29.12
CA GLU A 45 -10.89 80.07 27.73
C GLU A 45 -9.56 79.40 27.33
N LYS A 46 -8.42 79.98 27.71
CA LYS A 46 -7.10 79.35 27.54
C LYS A 46 -7.02 77.98 28.22
N LYS A 47 -7.52 77.88 29.46
CA LYS A 47 -7.51 76.64 30.24
C LYS A 47 -8.39 75.56 29.59
N ASN A 48 -9.56 75.93 29.07
CA ASN A 48 -10.45 75.00 28.35
C ASN A 48 -9.79 74.45 27.09
N ARG A 49 -9.17 75.31 26.26
CA ARG A 49 -8.43 74.85 25.07
C ARG A 49 -7.31 73.87 25.43
N LEU A 50 -6.59 74.13 26.53
CA LEU A 50 -5.54 73.21 27.00
C LEU A 50 -6.12 71.86 27.45
N LEU A 51 -7.26 71.87 28.14
CA LEU A 51 -7.96 70.65 28.57
C LEU A 51 -8.46 69.82 27.38
N GLU A 52 -9.05 70.46 26.38
CA GLU A 52 -9.49 69.80 25.14
C GLU A 52 -8.32 69.10 24.43
N ASN A 53 -7.17 69.76 24.31
CA ASN A 53 -5.99 69.16 23.71
C ASN A 53 -5.49 67.95 24.52
N LYS A 54 -5.45 68.05 25.85
CA LYS A 54 -5.07 66.93 26.72
C LYS A 54 -6.02 65.74 26.62
N LEU A 55 -7.32 65.99 26.43
CA LEU A 55 -8.32 64.93 26.22
C LEU A 55 -8.08 64.22 24.88
N LYS A 56 -7.90 64.98 23.80
CA LYS A 56 -7.58 64.43 22.46
C LYS A 56 -6.30 63.59 22.47
N GLU A 57 -5.27 64.06 23.17
CA GLU A 57 -4.00 63.35 23.31
C GLU A 57 -4.17 62.01 24.06
N LYS A 58 -4.94 61.99 25.16
CA LYS A 58 -5.24 60.75 25.88
C LYS A 58 -6.01 59.74 25.02
N GLU A 59 -7.01 60.20 24.29
CA GLU A 59 -7.78 59.35 23.36
C GLU A 59 -6.89 58.77 22.26
N LEU A 60 -5.97 59.56 21.72
CA LEU A 60 -5.00 59.10 20.72
C LEU A 60 -4.05 58.06 21.29
N ASN A 61 -3.52 58.29 22.49
CA ASN A 61 -2.59 57.35 23.15
C ASN A 61 -3.25 56.00 23.47
N LEU A 62 -4.53 55.99 23.85
CA LEU A 62 -5.28 54.74 24.03
C LEU A 62 -5.40 53.96 22.71
N LYS A 63 -5.72 54.65 21.62
CA LYS A 63 -5.79 54.02 20.29
C LYS A 63 -4.44 53.47 19.82
N ILE A 64 -3.35 54.21 20.08
CA ILE A 64 -1.98 53.75 19.77
C ILE A 64 -1.69 52.44 20.52
N LYS A 65 -1.96 52.39 21.82
CA LYS A 65 -1.74 51.20 22.63
C LYS A 65 -2.51 49.98 22.11
N GLU A 66 -3.79 50.16 21.73
CA GLU A 66 -4.57 49.07 21.13
C GLU A 66 -3.99 48.57 19.81
N ILE A 67 -3.40 49.46 18.99
CA ILE A 67 -2.74 49.08 17.74
C ILE A 67 -1.44 48.33 18.02
N GLU A 68 -0.65 48.78 19.00
CA GLU A 68 0.59 48.12 19.42
C GLU A 68 0.32 46.68 19.89
N ASP A 69 -0.68 46.50 20.76
CA ASP A 69 -1.07 45.17 21.25
C ASP A 69 -1.50 44.23 20.10
N LYS A 70 -2.26 44.76 19.13
CA LYS A 70 -2.65 44.01 17.92
C LYS A 70 -1.46 43.65 17.04
N ASN A 71 -0.49 44.55 16.89
CA ASN A 71 0.72 44.30 16.11
C ASN A 71 1.56 43.19 16.73
N VAL A 72 1.80 43.23 18.05
CA VAL A 72 2.52 42.16 18.77
C VAL A 72 1.83 40.81 18.59
N PHE A 73 0.50 40.77 18.67
CA PHE A 73 -0.26 39.53 18.43
C PHE A 73 -0.08 39.00 17.00
N LEU A 74 -0.11 39.89 15.99
CA LEU A 74 0.07 39.51 14.59
C LEU A 74 1.50 39.03 14.31
N GLU A 75 2.52 39.66 14.89
CA GLU A 75 3.92 39.24 14.78
C GLU A 75 4.14 37.83 15.30
N ASN A 76 3.56 37.51 16.47
CA ASN A 76 3.62 36.16 17.03
C ASN A 76 2.97 35.13 16.12
N LYS A 77 1.78 35.43 15.57
CA LYS A 77 1.13 34.54 14.59
C LYS A 77 1.97 34.35 13.33
N LEU A 78 2.60 35.43 12.84
CA LEU A 78 3.45 35.37 11.66
C LEU A 78 4.69 34.50 11.90
N LYS A 79 5.28 34.59 13.09
CA LYS A 79 6.39 33.73 13.52
C LYS A 79 5.97 32.25 13.55
N GLU A 80 4.85 31.92 14.18
CA GLU A 80 4.32 30.55 14.22
C GLU A 80 4.04 29.98 12.81
N MET A 81 3.45 30.79 11.93
CA MET A 81 3.22 30.36 10.54
C MET A 81 4.54 30.10 9.81
N ASN A 82 5.55 30.93 10.00
CA ASN A 82 6.86 30.74 9.38
C ASN A 82 7.54 29.46 9.85
N GLU A 83 7.47 29.12 11.14
CA GLU A 83 7.98 27.85 11.66
C GLU A 83 7.28 26.64 11.02
N LYS A 84 5.94 26.71 10.87
CA LYS A 84 5.16 25.68 10.17
C LYS A 84 5.57 25.55 8.70
N ILE A 85 5.78 26.66 8.00
CA ILE A 85 6.23 26.67 6.60
C ILE A 85 7.61 26.02 6.46
N GLN A 86 8.56 26.33 7.35
CA GLN A 86 9.89 25.73 7.32
C GLN A 86 9.84 24.21 7.53
N LYS A 87 9.00 23.76 8.48
CA LYS A 87 8.77 22.32 8.70
C LYS A 87 8.26 21.64 7.43
N ILE A 88 7.20 22.18 6.80
CA ILE A 88 6.62 21.63 5.56
C ILE A 88 7.66 21.58 4.43
N LYS A 89 8.48 22.63 4.27
CA LYS A 89 9.56 22.65 3.27
C LYS A 89 10.57 21.52 3.47
N SER A 90 10.96 21.27 4.73
CA SER A 90 11.88 20.17 5.05
C SER A 90 11.28 18.79 4.78
N GLU A 91 10.01 18.59 5.11
CA GLU A 91 9.29 17.33 4.86
C GLU A 91 9.12 17.06 3.36
N ASN A 92 8.82 18.09 2.55
CA ASN A 92 8.69 17.95 1.11
C ASN A 92 10.02 17.58 0.45
N LYS A 93 11.14 18.20 0.86
CA LYS A 93 12.47 17.84 0.35
C LYS A 93 12.81 16.36 0.57
N GLN A 94 12.50 15.83 1.76
CA GLN A 94 12.71 14.41 2.06
C GLN A 94 11.82 13.49 1.19
N LYS A 95 10.59 13.91 0.90
CA LYS A 95 9.69 13.16 0.02
C LYS A 95 10.21 13.13 -1.42
N ASP A 96 10.73 14.24 -1.94
CA ASP A 96 11.30 14.31 -3.29
C ASP A 96 12.52 13.38 -3.45
N GLU A 97 13.40 13.34 -2.44
CA GLU A 97 14.54 12.41 -2.40
C GLU A 97 14.06 10.94 -2.42
N LYS A 98 12.99 10.63 -1.67
CA LYS A 98 12.41 9.28 -1.65
C LYS A 98 11.75 8.90 -2.99
N ILE A 99 11.08 9.84 -3.66
CA ILE A 99 10.48 9.63 -4.99
C ILE A 99 11.59 9.27 -5.99
N ASN A 100 12.68 10.04 -6.03
CA ASN A 100 13.82 9.75 -6.92
C ASN A 100 14.43 8.36 -6.69
N LEU A 101 14.49 7.89 -5.45
CA LEU A 101 14.97 6.53 -5.14
C LEU A 101 13.99 5.46 -5.65
N LEU A 102 12.68 5.68 -5.50
CA LEU A 102 11.65 4.76 -6.00
C LEU A 102 11.65 4.67 -7.53
N GLU A 103 11.83 5.78 -8.23
CA GLU A 103 11.92 5.81 -9.69
C GLU A 103 13.12 4.99 -10.20
N LYS A 104 14.29 5.14 -9.56
CA LYS A 104 15.49 4.33 -9.87
C LYS A 104 15.25 2.84 -9.63
N ALA A 105 14.62 2.49 -8.51
CA ALA A 105 14.29 1.09 -8.21
C ALA A 105 13.31 0.51 -9.24
N ASN A 106 12.30 1.29 -9.65
CA ASN A 106 11.31 0.86 -10.64
C ASN A 106 11.95 0.61 -12.02
N TYR A 107 12.90 1.47 -12.42
CA TYR A 107 13.68 1.26 -13.65
C TYR A 107 14.43 -0.08 -13.63
N LEU A 108 15.15 -0.38 -12.55
CA LEU A 108 15.89 -1.64 -12.39
C LEU A 108 14.98 -2.88 -12.35
N ILE A 109 13.81 -2.76 -11.73
CA ILE A 109 12.82 -3.85 -11.71
C ILE A 109 12.32 -4.13 -13.12
N ASN A 110 11.99 -3.09 -13.89
CA ASN A 110 11.51 -3.24 -15.26
C ASN A 110 12.56 -3.89 -16.17
N GLU A 111 13.84 -3.53 -16.03
CA GLU A 111 14.94 -4.18 -16.74
C GLU A 111 14.97 -5.70 -16.47
N LYS A 112 14.90 -6.09 -15.18
CA LYS A 112 14.86 -7.51 -14.80
C LYS A 112 13.61 -8.25 -15.29
N VAL A 113 12.46 -7.58 -15.31
CA VAL A 113 11.22 -8.18 -15.83
C VAL A 113 11.35 -8.48 -17.31
N ILE A 114 11.96 -7.59 -18.09
CA ILE A 114 12.25 -7.81 -19.51
C ILE A 114 13.19 -9.01 -19.69
N ASP A 115 14.29 -9.06 -18.93
CA ASP A 115 15.24 -10.18 -19.00
C ASP A 115 14.58 -11.53 -18.68
N LEU A 116 13.75 -11.58 -17.65
CA LEU A 116 13.00 -12.78 -17.27
C LEU A 116 12.01 -13.19 -18.37
N ALA A 117 11.31 -12.23 -18.99
CA ALA A 117 10.39 -12.51 -20.09
C ALA A 117 11.12 -13.11 -21.30
N ILE A 118 12.31 -12.59 -21.63
CA ILE A 118 13.17 -13.14 -22.69
C ILE A 118 13.60 -14.57 -22.34
N GLY A 119 14.05 -14.81 -21.11
CA GLY A 119 14.46 -16.15 -20.67
C GLY A 119 13.33 -17.18 -20.71
N LEU A 120 12.11 -16.79 -20.35
CA LEU A 120 10.93 -17.65 -20.44
C LEU A 120 10.60 -18.03 -21.89
N GLU A 121 10.70 -17.08 -22.83
CA GLU A 121 10.42 -17.35 -24.24
C GLU A 121 11.46 -18.32 -24.85
N GLN A 122 12.73 -18.20 -24.45
CA GLN A 122 13.78 -19.16 -24.83
C GLN A 122 13.49 -20.57 -24.31
N LEU A 123 13.01 -20.71 -23.07
CA LEU A 123 12.68 -22.02 -22.48
C LEU A 123 11.52 -22.72 -23.18
N LYS A 124 10.49 -21.99 -23.63
CA LYS A 124 9.37 -22.58 -24.40
C LYS A 124 9.87 -23.31 -25.66
N ASN A 125 10.88 -22.75 -26.32
CA ASN A 125 11.46 -23.34 -27.53
C ASN A 125 12.23 -24.65 -27.25
N ILE A 126 12.74 -24.84 -26.02
CA ILE A 126 13.47 -26.05 -25.62
C ILE A 126 12.51 -27.19 -25.24
N VAL A 127 11.40 -26.88 -24.57
CA VAL A 127 10.43 -27.89 -24.11
C VAL A 127 9.65 -28.52 -25.27
N PHE A 128 9.59 -27.86 -26.43
CA PHE A 128 8.93 -28.36 -27.64
C PHE A 128 9.82 -29.27 -28.49
N ILE A 129 10.72 -30.05 -27.89
CA ILE A 129 11.32 -31.19 -28.59
C ILE A 129 10.26 -32.29 -28.59
N PRO A 130 9.71 -32.69 -29.76
CA PRO A 130 8.69 -33.72 -29.81
C PRO A 130 9.28 -35.02 -29.25
N LEU A 131 8.77 -35.44 -28.09
CA LEU A 131 9.06 -36.75 -27.52
C LEU A 131 8.43 -37.80 -28.43
N SER A 132 9.25 -38.39 -29.31
CA SER A 132 8.83 -39.51 -30.15
C SER A 132 8.88 -40.79 -29.32
N PHE A 133 7.71 -41.29 -28.92
CA PHE A 133 7.59 -42.61 -28.30
C PHE A 133 7.63 -43.68 -29.39
N VAL A 134 8.66 -44.53 -29.38
CA VAL A 134 8.74 -45.70 -30.26
C VAL A 134 8.24 -46.92 -29.47
N LYS A 135 7.12 -47.51 -29.90
CA LYS A 135 6.68 -48.81 -29.41
C LYS A 135 7.54 -49.89 -30.07
N ILE A 136 8.35 -50.60 -29.29
CA ILE A 136 9.09 -51.78 -29.76
C ILE A 136 8.39 -53.01 -29.16
N GLU A 137 7.73 -53.80 -30.00
CA GLU A 137 7.15 -55.07 -29.58
C GLU A 137 8.28 -56.05 -29.26
N ASN A 138 8.32 -56.52 -28.02
CA ASN A 138 9.38 -57.42 -27.57
C ASN A 138 8.94 -58.88 -27.71
N LYS A 139 9.65 -59.65 -28.53
CA LYS A 139 9.47 -61.10 -28.65
C LYS A 139 10.43 -61.80 -27.70
N TRP A 140 10.10 -63.01 -27.26
CA TRP A 140 11.07 -63.83 -26.50
C TRP A 140 12.06 -64.48 -27.47
N LYS A 141 13.33 -64.52 -27.08
CA LYS A 141 14.42 -65.12 -27.85
C LYS A 141 14.80 -66.49 -27.33
N GLU A 142 14.79 -66.64 -26.02
CA GLU A 142 15.24 -67.87 -25.37
C GLU A 142 14.45 -68.12 -24.09
N ILE A 143 14.11 -69.38 -23.87
CA ILE A 143 13.55 -69.87 -22.61
C ILE A 143 14.62 -70.72 -21.94
N ASP A 144 15.25 -70.17 -20.91
CA ASP A 144 16.33 -70.84 -20.20
C ASP A 144 15.78 -71.58 -18.97
N PHE A 145 15.95 -72.91 -18.99
CA PHE A 145 15.63 -73.81 -17.87
C PHE A 145 16.89 -74.35 -17.16
N SER A 146 18.08 -73.90 -17.54
CA SER A 146 19.37 -74.42 -17.09
C SER A 146 19.84 -73.81 -15.78
N TYR A 147 19.32 -72.63 -15.40
CA TYR A 147 19.92 -71.84 -14.33
C TYR A 147 19.76 -72.44 -12.91
N ARG A 148 18.80 -73.34 -12.68
CA ARG A 148 18.75 -74.30 -11.54
C ARG A 148 17.93 -75.54 -11.93
N SER A 149 18.32 -76.72 -11.42
CA SER A 149 17.59 -78.00 -11.60
C SER A 149 16.10 -77.91 -11.27
N ASP A 150 15.74 -76.94 -10.42
CA ASP A 150 14.44 -76.77 -9.81
C ASP A 150 13.50 -75.95 -10.71
N PHE A 151 14.03 -75.20 -11.68
CA PHE A 151 13.30 -74.30 -12.59
C PHE A 151 12.83 -74.93 -13.90
N LYS A 152 12.97 -76.25 -14.06
CA LYS A 152 12.35 -76.95 -15.19
C LYS A 152 10.83 -76.91 -15.03
N CYS A 153 10.20 -75.93 -15.70
CA CYS A 153 8.75 -75.82 -15.85
C CYS A 153 8.17 -77.07 -16.53
N CYS A 154 8.96 -77.70 -17.42
CA CYS A 154 8.61 -78.95 -18.06
C CYS A 154 9.75 -79.97 -18.08
N GLU A 155 9.61 -81.07 -17.35
CA GLU A 155 10.59 -82.17 -17.36
C GLU A 155 10.81 -82.74 -18.76
N ASN A 156 9.73 -82.85 -19.54
CA ASN A 156 9.75 -83.38 -20.91
C ASN A 156 10.10 -82.34 -21.98
N LYS A 157 10.48 -81.10 -21.60
CA LYS A 157 10.78 -80.00 -22.54
C LYS A 157 9.69 -79.73 -23.59
N CYS A 158 8.42 -80.00 -23.26
CA CYS A 158 7.28 -79.78 -24.16
C CYS A 158 7.17 -78.32 -24.61
N ILE A 159 7.61 -77.40 -23.75
CA ILE A 159 7.79 -75.98 -24.05
C ILE A 159 9.30 -75.71 -24.05
N ASN A 160 9.80 -75.11 -25.12
CA ASN A 160 11.20 -74.71 -25.27
C ASN A 160 11.32 -73.57 -26.30
N THR A 161 12.51 -73.03 -26.50
CA THR A 161 12.76 -71.92 -27.44
C THR A 161 12.23 -72.18 -28.86
N TYR A 162 12.29 -73.43 -29.33
CA TYR A 162 11.83 -73.82 -30.67
C TYR A 162 10.35 -74.20 -30.73
N ASN A 163 9.75 -74.57 -29.59
CA ASN A 163 8.33 -74.84 -29.44
C ASN A 163 7.79 -74.06 -28.22
N PRO A 164 7.63 -72.73 -28.32
CA PRO A 164 7.23 -71.90 -27.18
C PRO A 164 5.73 -72.03 -26.86
N ILE A 165 4.95 -72.57 -27.80
CA ILE A 165 3.49 -72.74 -27.69
C ILE A 165 3.21 -74.19 -27.33
N GLY A 166 2.58 -74.41 -26.18
CA GLY A 166 2.17 -75.76 -25.78
C GLY A 166 1.80 -75.86 -24.31
N ASN A 167 1.19 -77.00 -23.97
CA ASN A 167 0.96 -77.37 -22.58
C ASN A 167 2.07 -78.33 -22.14
N CYS A 168 2.64 -78.14 -20.96
CA CYS A 168 3.55 -79.14 -20.45
C CYS A 168 2.77 -80.35 -19.89
N CYS A 169 3.10 -81.56 -20.36
CA CYS A 169 2.32 -82.76 -20.02
C CYS A 169 2.50 -83.26 -18.58
N LYS A 170 3.48 -82.74 -17.82
CA LYS A 170 3.81 -83.15 -16.43
C LYS A 170 4.35 -81.99 -15.56
N GLY A 171 4.07 -80.74 -15.95
CA GLY A 171 4.58 -79.54 -15.26
C GLY A 171 3.66 -79.08 -14.14
N ASN A 172 4.24 -78.45 -13.13
CA ASN A 172 3.53 -77.89 -11.99
C ASN A 172 3.25 -76.39 -12.24
N GLY A 173 2.06 -76.05 -12.76
CA GLY A 173 1.68 -74.66 -13.11
C GLY A 173 2.28 -74.20 -14.44
N PHE A 174 1.49 -73.55 -15.29
CA PHE A 174 1.86 -73.35 -16.70
C PHE A 174 1.83 -71.89 -17.14
N VAL A 175 2.85 -71.52 -17.89
CA VAL A 175 2.91 -70.31 -18.70
C VAL A 175 2.81 -70.74 -20.18
N ASN A 176 1.76 -70.31 -20.87
CA ASN A 176 1.65 -70.44 -22.32
C ASN A 176 2.16 -69.13 -22.96
N LEU A 177 3.21 -69.22 -23.75
CA LEU A 177 3.69 -68.07 -24.54
C LEU A 177 2.83 -67.99 -25.80
N ILE A 178 2.09 -66.90 -25.94
CA ILE A 178 1.22 -66.66 -27.11
C ILE A 178 1.93 -65.70 -28.02
N TYR A 179 1.88 -65.97 -29.33
CA TYR A 179 2.43 -65.13 -30.40
C TYR A 179 2.31 -63.63 -30.07
N ASP A 180 3.37 -62.88 -30.35
CA ASP A 180 3.46 -61.42 -30.15
C ASP A 180 3.79 -60.94 -28.71
N GLY A 181 4.69 -61.65 -28.00
CA GLY A 181 5.21 -61.19 -26.70
C GLY A 181 4.26 -61.34 -25.51
N ASN A 182 3.11 -61.99 -25.70
CA ASN A 182 2.10 -62.19 -24.67
C ASN A 182 2.32 -63.47 -23.86
N ILE A 183 2.06 -63.39 -22.56
CA ILE A 183 2.21 -64.50 -21.62
C ILE A 183 0.84 -64.82 -21.00
N LYS A 184 0.32 -66.03 -21.22
CA LYS A 184 -0.94 -66.48 -20.62
C LYS A 184 -0.67 -67.51 -19.53
N TYR A 185 -1.12 -67.22 -18.32
CA TYR A 185 -1.11 -68.18 -17.23
C TYR A 185 -2.30 -69.15 -17.37
N ILE A 186 -2.05 -70.46 -17.21
CA ILE A 186 -3.12 -71.47 -17.20
C ILE A 186 -3.12 -72.15 -15.84
N LYS A 187 -4.20 -71.93 -15.07
CA LYS A 187 -4.40 -72.54 -13.74
C LYS A 187 -4.59 -74.07 -13.90
N HIS A 188 -3.86 -74.85 -13.10
CA HIS A 188 -4.05 -76.30 -13.04
C HIS A 188 -5.15 -76.68 -12.04
N GLY A 189 -5.75 -77.86 -12.21
CA GLY A 189 -6.73 -78.41 -11.26
C GLY A 189 -6.12 -78.57 -9.85
N GLU A 190 -6.95 -78.39 -8.82
CA GLU A 190 -6.52 -78.30 -7.42
C GLU A 190 -5.60 -79.47 -6.98
N GLY A 191 -4.50 -79.12 -6.28
CA GLY A 191 -3.73 -80.06 -5.46
C GLY A 191 -2.54 -80.79 -6.12
N LYS A 192 -2.16 -80.49 -7.37
CA LYS A 192 -1.05 -81.22 -8.04
C LYS A 192 -0.03 -80.33 -8.76
N GLY A 193 0.33 -79.18 -8.19
CA GLY A 193 1.37 -78.31 -8.73
C GLY A 193 2.09 -77.45 -7.70
N VAL A 194 3.43 -77.46 -7.71
CA VAL A 194 4.32 -76.49 -7.04
C VAL A 194 4.75 -75.39 -8.01
N ASN A 195 4.53 -74.11 -7.66
CA ASN A 195 5.02 -72.98 -8.45
C ASN A 195 6.53 -73.07 -8.66
N LYS A 196 6.98 -73.00 -9.92
CA LYS A 196 8.39 -72.92 -10.29
C LYS A 196 8.65 -71.64 -11.07
N SER A 197 9.76 -70.97 -10.79
CA SER A 197 10.17 -69.82 -11.61
C SER A 197 10.69 -70.30 -12.97
N SER A 198 10.65 -69.41 -13.95
CA SER A 198 11.27 -69.60 -15.26
C SER A 198 11.90 -68.28 -15.70
N LEU A 199 13.00 -68.35 -16.43
CA LEU A 199 13.66 -67.18 -16.99
C LEU A 199 13.33 -67.06 -18.47
N ILE A 200 12.77 -65.92 -18.86
CA ILE A 200 12.47 -65.59 -20.26
C ILE A 200 13.41 -64.47 -20.67
N ILE A 201 14.18 -64.71 -21.73
CA ILE A 201 15.13 -63.74 -22.28
C ILE A 201 14.49 -63.11 -23.51
N ALA A 202 14.46 -61.79 -23.54
CA ALA A 202 13.87 -61.03 -24.62
C ALA A 202 14.81 -60.93 -25.84
N GLU A 203 14.24 -60.83 -27.04
CA GLU A 203 14.98 -60.71 -28.30
C GLU A 203 15.67 -59.37 -28.42
N ASN A 204 14.95 -58.31 -28.05
CA ASN A 204 15.50 -56.96 -28.08
C ASN A 204 15.85 -56.57 -26.64
N TYR A 205 17.15 -56.41 -26.39
CA TYR A 205 17.65 -55.73 -25.21
C TYR A 205 17.77 -54.25 -25.55
N PHE A 206 17.17 -53.41 -24.69
CA PHE A 206 17.29 -51.97 -24.86
C PHE A 206 18.71 -51.54 -24.47
N LYS A 207 19.48 -51.01 -25.42
CA LYS A 207 20.72 -50.30 -25.10
C LYS A 207 20.35 -48.88 -24.70
N GLU A 208 20.76 -48.47 -23.50
CA GLU A 208 20.65 -47.07 -23.09
C GLU A 208 21.35 -46.18 -24.12
N PRO A 209 20.65 -45.20 -24.71
CA PRO A 209 21.28 -44.32 -25.67
C PRO A 209 22.23 -43.38 -24.92
N GLN A 210 23.51 -43.44 -25.27
CA GLN A 210 24.48 -42.47 -24.80
C GLN A 210 24.05 -41.09 -25.35
N ASN A 211 23.86 -40.10 -24.47
CA ASN A 211 23.57 -38.69 -24.75
C ASN A 211 22.11 -38.19 -24.59
N TYR A 212 21.21 -38.89 -23.91
CA TYR A 212 19.88 -38.35 -23.56
C TYR A 212 19.76 -38.01 -22.07
N ILE A 213 19.40 -36.75 -21.78
CA ILE A 213 19.31 -36.20 -20.40
C ILE A 213 18.07 -36.70 -19.66
N ASN A 214 16.98 -36.97 -20.39
CA ASN A 214 15.75 -37.53 -19.85
C ASN A 214 15.34 -38.75 -20.68
N TRP A 215 15.57 -39.94 -20.13
CA TRP A 215 14.98 -41.17 -20.62
C TRP A 215 14.01 -41.66 -19.56
N SER A 216 12.71 -41.64 -19.85
CA SER A 216 11.75 -42.34 -19.00
C SER A 216 11.89 -43.82 -19.28
N SER A 217 12.29 -44.61 -18.27
CA SER A 217 12.32 -46.06 -18.33
C SER A 217 11.04 -46.58 -18.99
N PHE A 218 11.16 -47.14 -20.19
CA PHE A 218 9.99 -47.61 -20.93
C PHE A 218 9.29 -48.72 -20.12
N TYR A 219 8.02 -48.47 -19.82
CA TYR A 219 7.10 -49.40 -19.19
C TYR A 219 6.98 -50.66 -20.08
N PHE A 220 7.30 -51.84 -19.55
CA PHE A 220 6.73 -53.08 -20.08
C PHE A 220 5.33 -53.21 -19.47
N GLU A 221 4.29 -52.91 -20.25
CA GLU A 221 2.93 -53.19 -19.84
C GLU A 221 2.70 -54.71 -19.91
N ILE A 222 2.85 -55.41 -18.78
CA ILE A 222 2.37 -56.79 -18.66
C ILE A 222 0.84 -56.69 -18.54
N LYS A 223 0.13 -56.75 -19.67
CA LYS A 223 -1.33 -56.92 -19.67
C LYS A 223 -1.68 -58.33 -19.17
N CYS A 224 -1.80 -58.49 -17.85
CA CYS A 224 -2.42 -59.66 -17.25
C CYS A 224 -3.92 -59.66 -17.60
N THR A 225 -4.26 -60.25 -18.74
CA THR A 225 -5.65 -60.43 -19.13
C THR A 225 -6.26 -61.54 -18.26
N LYS A 226 -6.86 -61.10 -17.15
CA LYS A 226 -7.77 -61.87 -16.27
C LYS A 226 -7.08 -62.98 -15.46
N ILE A 227 -6.84 -62.72 -14.18
CA ILE A 227 -6.54 -63.76 -13.18
C ILE A 227 -7.86 -64.48 -12.87
N GLU A 228 -8.21 -65.50 -13.64
CA GLU A 228 -9.34 -66.37 -13.31
C GLU A 228 -8.96 -67.25 -12.12
N GLY A 229 -9.39 -66.87 -10.91
CA GLY A 229 -9.12 -67.67 -9.72
C GLY A 229 -9.27 -67.02 -8.35
N LEU A 230 -9.61 -65.73 -8.22
CA LEU A 230 -10.10 -65.19 -6.95
C LEU A 230 -11.55 -65.65 -6.78
N LEU A 231 -11.73 -66.72 -6.00
CA LEU A 231 -13.03 -67.01 -5.42
C LEU A 231 -13.41 -65.81 -4.56
N ASN A 232 -14.50 -65.14 -4.94
CA ASN A 232 -15.22 -64.21 -4.07
C ASN A 232 -15.60 -64.94 -2.79
N ASN A 233 -14.78 -64.82 -1.77
CA ASN A 233 -15.15 -65.14 -0.40
C ASN A 233 -14.51 -64.10 0.50
N GLU A 234 -15.21 -62.97 0.65
CA GLU A 234 -15.42 -62.33 1.94
C GLU A 234 -16.57 -61.33 1.79
N LYS A 235 -17.76 -61.81 2.14
CA LYS A 235 -18.66 -61.01 2.97
C LYS A 235 -18.02 -60.97 4.36
N ILE A 236 -17.65 -59.78 4.82
CA ILE A 236 -17.98 -59.14 6.10
C ILE A 236 -17.52 -57.68 5.99
#